data_AF-A0A6P4YRF8-F1
#
_entry.id   AF-A0A6P4YRF8-F1
#
_cell.length_a   1.000
_cell.length_b   1.000
_cell.length_c   1.000
_cell.angle_alpha   90.00
_cell.angle_beta   90.00
_cell.angle_gamma   90.00
#
_symmetry.space_group_name_H-M   'P 1'
#
loop_
_entity.id
_entity.type
_entity.pdbx_description
1 polymer ?
#
loop_
_entity_poly.entity_id
_entity_poly.type
_entity_poly.pdbx_seq_one_letter_code
_entity_poly.pdbx_strand_id
1 'polypeptide(L)'
;MDHRNRTCQLGFVLASCLGLFIFQRSECEQFRPDSKEDGPPGNPASLPSTCDIDDVFVCGKLRPITEGETVRAYFSIDSVEDAGRSGKYSVVTSSQILVNQRDEVVFRATKQTMYPKLAAAKLELPKKRKSEIPTVSELRRRVVQNATFCGNASSPPLVPNQLYVHRMVKVFTPTEAKGLATLIRATNQHHLNVKKFNTEDLVAAGPLVEAATVHNVADDFGDILYQEVVKSSNVNRTNQEDMIGSVSYIHSIQQLAENPDLEEVTVRTLGIKNLDVEELLEREVPVRLFSGTRMKTSDYEEICREDFPLLYRRIVTQVLWKFLRLRPLSSSDEVPAEIQPKFS
;
A
#
# COMPACT_ATOMS: atom_id res chain seq x y z
N MET A 1 24.65 -13.23 -11.20
CA MET A 1 23.93 -12.16 -10.46
C MET A 1 22.45 -12.46 -10.57
N ASP A 2 21.80 -12.50 -9.40
CA ASP A 2 20.64 -13.34 -9.12
C ASP A 2 19.31 -12.69 -9.57
N HIS A 3 18.79 -13.11 -10.72
CA HIS A 3 17.52 -12.61 -11.25
C HIS A 3 16.28 -13.17 -10.53
N ARG A 4 16.42 -14.14 -9.62
CA ARG A 4 15.28 -14.85 -9.02
C ARG A 4 14.64 -14.11 -7.84
N ASN A 5 15.39 -13.32 -7.08
CA ASN A 5 14.87 -12.60 -5.91
C ASN A 5 14.10 -11.31 -6.27
N ARG A 6 14.50 -10.60 -7.33
CA ARG A 6 13.82 -9.38 -7.79
C ARG A 6 12.39 -9.64 -8.29
N THR A 7 12.12 -10.83 -8.83
CA THR A 7 10.78 -11.25 -9.27
C THR A 7 9.82 -11.45 -8.09
N CYS A 8 10.34 -11.78 -6.90
CA CYS A 8 9.53 -12.09 -5.73
C CYS A 8 8.90 -10.83 -5.08
N GLN A 9 9.62 -9.70 -5.08
CA GLN A 9 9.12 -8.42 -4.55
C GLN A 9 8.11 -7.74 -5.49
N LEU A 10 8.38 -7.72 -6.80
CA LEU A 10 7.44 -7.18 -7.79
C LEU A 10 6.19 -8.07 -7.89
N GLY A 11 6.34 -9.39 -7.83
CA GLY A 11 5.24 -10.35 -7.75
C GLY A 11 4.43 -10.23 -6.45
N PHE A 12 5.05 -9.79 -5.34
CA PHE A 12 4.34 -9.47 -4.10
C PHE A 12 3.41 -8.28 -4.28
N VAL A 13 3.92 -7.17 -4.80
CA VAL A 13 3.05 -6.00 -4.95
C VAL A 13 2.07 -6.19 -6.09
N LEU A 14 2.41 -6.89 -7.16
CA LEU A 14 1.44 -7.25 -8.21
C LEU A 14 0.35 -8.21 -7.69
N ALA A 15 0.64 -9.11 -6.75
CA ALA A 15 -0.36 -9.94 -6.08
C ALA A 15 -1.25 -9.14 -5.11
N SER A 16 -0.65 -8.20 -4.37
CA SER A 16 -1.40 -7.21 -3.57
C SER A 16 -2.29 -6.36 -4.49
N CYS A 17 -1.77 -5.89 -5.64
CA CYS A 17 -2.51 -5.21 -6.70
C CYS A 17 -3.63 -6.10 -7.28
N LEU A 18 -3.37 -7.36 -7.60
CA LEU A 18 -4.39 -8.30 -8.10
C LEU A 18 -5.53 -8.51 -7.10
N GLY A 19 -5.21 -8.54 -5.79
CA GLY A 19 -6.19 -8.47 -4.70
C GLY A 19 -6.98 -7.16 -4.68
N LEU A 20 -6.28 -6.03 -4.87
CA LEU A 20 -6.82 -4.67 -4.88
C LEU A 20 -7.78 -4.37 -6.06
N PHE A 21 -7.68 -5.07 -7.19
CA PHE A 21 -8.27 -4.61 -8.46
C PHE A 21 -9.37 -5.46 -9.10
N ILE A 22 -9.54 -6.75 -8.75
CA ILE A 22 -10.75 -7.48 -9.19
C ILE A 22 -12.03 -6.75 -8.68
N PHE A 23 -11.89 -5.92 -7.65
CA PHE A 23 -12.92 -5.14 -6.98
C PHE A 23 -13.47 -3.93 -7.79
N GLN A 24 -12.61 -3.14 -8.46
CA GLN A 24 -13.04 -1.87 -9.09
C GLN A 24 -14.02 -2.06 -10.27
N ARG A 25 -14.06 -3.26 -10.85
CA ARG A 25 -14.99 -3.62 -11.93
C ARG A 25 -16.42 -3.84 -11.44
N SER A 26 -16.58 -4.40 -10.24
CA SER A 26 -17.91 -4.77 -9.69
C SER A 26 -18.68 -3.56 -9.16
N GLU A 27 -18.00 -2.58 -8.58
CA GLU A 27 -18.62 -1.38 -8.01
C GLU A 27 -19.14 -0.44 -9.09
N CYS A 28 -18.46 -0.37 -10.24
CA CYS A 28 -18.88 0.45 -11.36
C CYS A 28 -20.13 -0.12 -12.09
N GLU A 29 -20.38 -1.43 -12.00
CA GLU A 29 -21.57 -2.08 -12.55
C GLU A 29 -22.78 -2.05 -11.59
N GLN A 30 -22.56 -2.03 -10.27
CA GLN A 30 -23.63 -2.02 -9.27
C GLN A 30 -24.13 -0.60 -8.90
N PHE A 31 -23.33 0.44 -9.09
CA PHE A 31 -23.71 1.83 -8.80
C PHE A 31 -23.92 2.63 -10.10
N ARG A 32 -24.88 2.23 -10.92
CA ARG A 32 -25.51 3.17 -11.86
C ARG A 32 -26.66 3.89 -11.14
N PRO A 33 -26.58 5.20 -10.88
CA PRO A 33 -27.79 5.95 -10.61
C PRO A 33 -28.60 5.96 -11.91
N ASP A 34 -29.79 5.37 -11.88
CA ASP A 34 -30.81 5.67 -12.89
C ASP A 34 -31.19 7.14 -12.71
N SER A 35 -30.64 8.02 -13.55
CA SER A 35 -31.13 9.39 -13.67
C SER A 35 -31.06 9.82 -15.13
N LYS A 36 -32.21 9.70 -15.81
CA LYS A 36 -32.57 10.59 -16.91
C LYS A 36 -32.83 11.96 -16.30
N GLU A 37 -32.00 12.95 -16.61
CA GLU A 37 -32.42 14.37 -16.56
C GLU A 37 -31.83 15.11 -17.75
N ASP A 38 -32.73 15.58 -18.61
CA ASP A 38 -32.48 16.50 -19.72
C ASP A 38 -32.21 17.90 -19.16
N GLY A 39 -31.03 18.47 -19.44
CA GLY A 39 -30.67 19.84 -19.11
C GLY A 39 -29.51 20.34 -19.99
N PRO A 40 -29.43 21.66 -20.31
CA PRO A 40 -28.55 22.18 -21.34
C PRO A 40 -27.07 22.17 -20.92
N PRO A 41 -26.12 22.21 -21.88
CA PRO A 41 -24.69 22.00 -21.61
C PRO A 41 -24.08 23.24 -20.94
N GLY A 42 -24.07 23.23 -19.60
CA GLY A 42 -23.27 24.12 -18.79
C GLY A 42 -21.83 23.64 -18.71
N ASN A 43 -20.89 24.58 -18.81
CA ASN A 43 -19.44 24.39 -18.66
C ASN A 43 -19.13 23.47 -17.46
N PRO A 44 -18.33 22.38 -17.60
CA PRO A 44 -18.06 21.48 -16.49
C PRO A 44 -17.12 22.18 -15.51
N ALA A 45 -17.70 22.90 -14.54
CA ALA A 45 -17.04 23.18 -13.29
C ALA A 45 -16.52 21.84 -12.74
N SER A 46 -15.24 21.81 -12.40
CA SER A 46 -14.49 20.69 -11.84
C SER A 46 -15.29 19.96 -10.76
N LEU A 47 -16.00 18.91 -11.17
CA LEU A 47 -16.51 17.90 -10.25
C LEU A 47 -15.28 17.26 -9.58
N PRO A 48 -15.20 17.22 -8.24
CA PRO A 48 -14.12 16.52 -7.58
C PRO A 48 -14.16 15.06 -8.05
N SER A 49 -13.02 14.57 -8.56
CA SER A 49 -12.85 13.18 -9.00
C SER A 49 -13.29 12.25 -7.88
N THR A 50 -14.33 11.46 -8.15
CA THR A 50 -15.14 10.78 -7.14
C THR A 50 -14.50 9.50 -6.57
N CYS A 51 -13.17 9.40 -6.53
CA CYS A 51 -12.46 8.28 -5.90
C CYS A 51 -11.12 8.67 -5.25
N ASP A 52 -10.83 9.96 -5.09
CA ASP A 52 -9.49 10.39 -4.70
C ASP A 52 -9.41 10.78 -3.22
N ILE A 53 -8.40 10.17 -2.56
CA ILE A 53 -7.75 10.55 -1.30
C ILE A 53 -8.36 9.87 -0.06
N ASP A 54 -7.53 9.08 0.64
CA ASP A 54 -7.84 8.24 1.82
C ASP A 54 -8.36 6.82 1.56
N ASP A 55 -7.77 6.10 0.59
CA ASP A 55 -7.85 4.64 0.65
C ASP A 55 -6.92 4.11 1.76
N VAL A 56 -7.44 3.30 2.69
CA VAL A 56 -6.62 2.62 3.73
C VAL A 56 -6.63 1.13 3.50
N PHE A 57 -5.44 0.51 3.50
CA PHE A 57 -5.29 -0.91 3.21
C PHE A 57 -4.55 -1.66 4.29
N VAL A 58 -5.01 -2.86 4.62
CA VAL A 58 -4.27 -3.87 5.40
C VAL A 58 -4.24 -5.13 4.57
N CYS A 59 -3.09 -5.77 4.36
CA CYS A 59 -3.05 -7.01 3.58
C CYS A 59 -2.01 -8.01 4.07
N GLY A 60 -2.31 -9.30 3.85
CA GLY A 60 -1.44 -10.39 4.24
C GLY A 60 -1.54 -11.57 3.28
N LYS A 61 -0.38 -12.11 2.88
CA LYS A 61 -0.28 -13.37 2.14
C LYS A 61 -0.41 -14.52 3.10
N LEU A 62 -1.35 -15.41 2.85
CA LEU A 62 -1.55 -16.62 3.67
C LEU A 62 -0.77 -17.80 3.11
N ARG A 63 -0.67 -17.90 1.78
CA ARG A 63 -0.02 -18.99 1.06
C ARG A 63 0.72 -18.45 -0.17
N PRO A 64 1.75 -19.15 -0.67
CA PRO A 64 2.36 -18.80 -1.95
C PRO A 64 1.34 -18.95 -3.08
N ILE A 65 1.42 -18.06 -4.07
CA ILE A 65 0.76 -18.21 -5.37
C ILE A 65 1.87 -18.55 -6.35
N THR A 66 1.68 -19.62 -7.12
CA THR A 66 2.68 -20.12 -8.07
C THR A 66 2.25 -19.88 -9.52
N GLU A 67 3.22 -19.91 -10.44
CA GLU A 67 2.95 -19.75 -11.87
C GLU A 67 1.97 -20.83 -12.35
N GLY A 68 0.99 -20.42 -13.16
CA GLY A 68 -0.07 -21.30 -13.67
C GLY A 68 -1.27 -21.46 -12.72
N GLU A 69 -1.21 -20.97 -11.48
CA GLU A 69 -2.39 -20.97 -10.60
C GLU A 69 -3.43 -19.94 -11.05
N THR A 70 -4.70 -20.31 -10.85
CA THR A 70 -5.84 -19.42 -11.12
C THR A 70 -6.43 -18.96 -9.80
N VAL A 71 -6.56 -17.65 -9.63
CA VAL A 71 -7.16 -17.05 -8.44
C VAL A 71 -8.49 -16.38 -8.76
N ARG A 72 -9.45 -16.54 -7.86
CA ARG A 72 -10.73 -15.83 -7.84
C ARG A 72 -10.70 -14.84 -6.68
N ALA A 73 -11.18 -13.62 -6.90
CA ALA A 73 -11.37 -12.68 -5.80
C ALA A 73 -12.82 -12.69 -5.33
N TYR A 74 -12.97 -12.59 -4.02
CA TYR A 74 -14.24 -12.37 -3.35
C TYR A 74 -14.11 -11.15 -2.45
N PHE A 75 -15.19 -10.42 -2.28
CA PHE A 75 -15.24 -9.32 -1.33
C PHE A 75 -16.58 -9.27 -0.61
N SER A 76 -16.57 -8.66 0.56
CA SER A 76 -17.76 -8.29 1.31
C SER A 76 -17.67 -6.83 1.71
N ILE A 77 -18.80 -6.12 1.63
CA ILE A 77 -18.94 -4.81 2.26
C ILE A 77 -19.18 -5.05 3.74
N ASP A 78 -18.28 -4.56 4.58
CA ASP A 78 -18.32 -4.75 6.02
C ASP A 78 -19.05 -3.61 6.73
N SER A 79 -18.83 -2.36 6.28
CA SER A 79 -19.52 -1.18 6.81
C SER A 79 -19.60 -0.07 5.76
N VAL A 80 -20.59 0.81 5.92
CA VAL A 80 -20.73 2.07 5.19
C VAL A 80 -21.01 3.15 6.23
N GLU A 81 -20.15 4.15 6.31
CA GLU A 81 -20.21 5.22 7.32
C GLU A 81 -20.21 6.59 6.63
N ASP A 82 -21.00 7.53 7.12
CA ASP A 82 -20.95 8.92 6.62
C ASP A 82 -19.62 9.58 7.03
N ALA A 83 -19.00 10.33 6.11
CA ALA A 83 -17.71 10.96 6.30
C ALA A 83 -17.67 12.44 5.86
N GLY A 84 -16.70 13.16 6.42
CA GLY A 84 -16.52 14.61 6.26
C GLY A 84 -17.45 15.43 7.16
N ARG A 85 -17.05 16.67 7.50
CA ARG A 85 -17.81 17.57 8.40
C ARG A 85 -19.25 17.86 7.92
N SER A 86 -19.51 17.68 6.62
CA SER A 86 -20.82 17.91 5.99
C SER A 86 -21.58 16.62 5.64
N GLY A 87 -21.03 15.44 5.94
CA GLY A 87 -21.64 14.15 5.58
C GLY A 87 -21.86 13.97 4.07
N LYS A 88 -21.06 14.65 3.25
CA LYS A 88 -21.12 14.62 1.78
C LYS A 88 -20.49 13.37 1.16
N TYR A 89 -19.77 12.60 1.96
CA TYR A 89 -19.08 11.39 1.53
C TYR A 89 -19.54 10.21 2.36
N SER A 90 -19.34 9.02 1.82
CA SER A 90 -19.48 7.77 2.55
C SER A 90 -18.16 7.01 2.47
N VAL A 91 -17.68 6.51 3.60
CA VAL A 91 -16.54 5.59 3.68
C VAL A 91 -17.09 4.18 3.72
N VAL A 92 -16.68 3.38 2.75
CA VAL A 92 -17.03 1.96 2.63
C VAL A 92 -15.83 1.16 3.09
N THR A 93 -16.02 0.31 4.11
CA THR A 93 -15.02 -0.68 4.50
C THR A 93 -15.38 -2.01 3.87
N SER A 94 -14.42 -2.66 3.21
CA SER A 94 -14.60 -3.96 2.57
C SER A 94 -13.51 -4.94 2.99
N SER A 95 -13.88 -6.20 3.18
CA SER A 95 -12.95 -7.32 3.32
C SER A 95 -12.84 -8.06 2.00
N GLN A 96 -11.62 -8.42 1.61
CA GLN A 96 -11.29 -8.99 0.32
C GLN A 96 -10.42 -10.22 0.52
N ILE A 97 -10.67 -11.26 -0.29
CA ILE A 97 -9.85 -12.48 -0.29
C ILE A 97 -9.57 -12.92 -1.73
N LEU A 98 -8.40 -13.51 -1.94
CA LEU A 98 -8.11 -14.30 -3.12
C LEU A 98 -8.13 -15.79 -2.75
N VAL A 99 -8.77 -16.58 -3.61
CA VAL A 99 -8.92 -18.03 -3.46
C VAL A 99 -8.37 -18.71 -4.70
N ASN A 100 -7.47 -19.67 -4.55
CA ASN A 100 -6.91 -20.41 -5.68
C ASN A 100 -7.90 -21.45 -6.25
N GLN A 101 -7.45 -22.22 -7.24
CA GLN A 101 -8.22 -23.30 -7.87
C GLN A 101 -8.48 -24.51 -6.96
N ARG A 102 -7.88 -24.54 -5.77
CA ARG A 102 -8.07 -25.58 -4.74
C ARG A 102 -9.00 -25.13 -3.60
N ASP A 103 -9.71 -24.02 -3.80
CA ASP A 103 -10.55 -23.38 -2.79
C ASP A 103 -9.79 -22.92 -1.53
N GLU A 104 -8.48 -22.70 -1.64
CA GLU A 104 -7.64 -22.21 -0.54
C GLU A 104 -7.53 -20.69 -0.60
N VAL A 105 -7.78 -20.02 0.53
CA VAL A 105 -7.49 -18.59 0.67
C VAL A 105 -5.97 -18.38 0.64
N VAL A 106 -5.50 -17.59 -0.33
CA VAL A 106 -4.06 -17.31 -0.54
C VAL A 106 -3.68 -15.89 -0.14
N PHE A 107 -4.63 -14.96 -0.17
CA PHE A 107 -4.42 -13.56 0.17
C PHE A 107 -5.67 -12.99 0.84
N ARG A 108 -5.48 -12.02 1.73
CA ARG A 108 -6.54 -11.23 2.34
C ARG A 108 -6.17 -9.76 2.35
N ALA A 109 -7.18 -8.91 2.25
CA ALA A 109 -7.06 -7.50 2.51
C ALA A 109 -8.31 -6.90 3.14
N THR A 110 -8.15 -5.80 3.85
CA THR A 110 -9.24 -4.89 4.21
C THR A 110 -8.96 -3.56 3.55
N LYS A 111 -9.96 -3.00 2.86
CA LYS A 111 -9.87 -1.72 2.17
C LYS A 111 -10.93 -0.78 2.72
N GLN A 112 -10.55 0.46 3.01
CA GLN A 112 -11.48 1.56 3.20
C GLN A 112 -11.41 2.45 1.97
N THR A 113 -12.56 2.85 1.41
CA THR A 113 -12.64 3.74 0.25
C THR A 113 -13.72 4.79 0.44
N MET A 114 -13.43 6.01 -0.01
CA MET A 114 -14.36 7.12 0.05
C MET A 114 -15.14 7.26 -1.27
N TYR A 115 -16.45 7.38 -1.15
CA TYR A 115 -17.38 7.63 -2.25
C TYR A 115 -18.15 8.93 -2.01
N PRO A 116 -18.70 9.56 -3.06
CA PRO A 116 -19.82 10.50 -2.89
C PRO A 116 -20.91 9.86 -2.04
N LYS A 117 -21.64 10.67 -1.27
CA LYS A 117 -22.66 10.18 -0.32
C LYS A 117 -23.53 9.11 -0.97
N LEU A 118 -23.44 7.90 -0.44
CA LEU A 118 -24.25 6.77 -0.88
C LEU A 118 -25.62 6.86 -0.20
N ALA A 119 -26.67 6.42 -0.90
CA ALA A 119 -28.00 6.26 -0.30
C ALA A 119 -28.02 5.02 0.63
N ALA A 120 -27.24 5.08 1.73
CA ALA A 120 -26.99 3.95 2.63
C ALA A 120 -28.24 3.50 3.42
N ALA A 121 -29.28 4.33 3.48
CA ALA A 121 -30.53 4.06 4.23
C ALA A 121 -31.31 2.79 3.80
N LYS A 122 -30.87 2.09 2.75
CA LYS A 122 -31.49 0.85 2.26
C LYS A 122 -30.55 -0.37 2.25
N LEU A 123 -29.30 -0.24 2.68
CA LEU A 123 -28.34 -1.35 2.66
C LEU A 123 -28.40 -2.11 3.99
N GLU A 124 -29.21 -3.16 4.03
CA GLU A 124 -29.07 -4.17 5.08
C GLU A 124 -27.81 -4.99 4.81
N LEU A 125 -26.70 -4.58 5.41
CA LEU A 125 -25.47 -5.37 5.36
C LEU A 125 -25.67 -6.64 6.21
N PRO A 126 -25.39 -7.83 5.66
CA PRO A 126 -25.46 -9.05 6.44
C PRO A 126 -24.53 -8.92 7.65
N LYS A 127 -25.06 -9.21 8.85
CA LYS A 127 -24.25 -9.23 10.07
C LYS A 127 -22.99 -10.05 9.80
N LYS A 128 -21.82 -9.43 9.99
CA LYS A 128 -20.49 -9.98 9.75
C LYS A 128 -20.46 -11.45 10.18
N ARG A 129 -20.59 -12.38 9.22
CA ARG A 129 -20.25 -13.77 9.49
C ARG A 129 -18.75 -13.71 9.75
N LYS A 130 -18.32 -14.04 10.97
CA LYS A 130 -16.91 -14.32 11.25
C LYS A 130 -16.56 -15.54 10.40
N SER A 131 -16.27 -15.34 9.13
CA SER A 131 -15.58 -16.36 8.36
C SER A 131 -14.26 -16.57 9.10
N GLU A 132 -13.95 -17.83 9.38
CA GLU A 132 -12.67 -18.27 9.93
C GLU A 132 -11.59 -18.09 8.86
N ILE A 133 -11.40 -16.86 8.38
CA ILE A 133 -10.28 -16.54 7.51
C ILE A 133 -9.04 -16.76 8.36
N PRO A 134 -8.14 -17.67 7.96
CA PRO A 134 -6.95 -17.97 8.75
C PRO A 134 -6.19 -16.68 9.06
N THR A 135 -5.98 -16.41 10.35
CA THR A 135 -5.13 -15.30 10.79
C THR A 135 -3.65 -15.61 10.64
N VAL A 136 -3.32 -16.90 10.59
CA VAL A 136 -1.95 -17.39 10.54
C VAL A 136 -1.52 -17.56 9.08
N SER A 137 -0.45 -16.87 8.69
CA SER A 137 0.19 -17.05 7.38
C SER A 137 1.00 -18.34 7.36
N GLU A 138 0.58 -19.31 6.55
CA GLU A 138 1.34 -20.52 6.26
C GLU A 138 2.64 -20.18 5.51
N LEU A 139 2.59 -19.17 4.62
CA LEU A 139 3.76 -18.66 3.93
C LEU A 139 4.81 -18.13 4.92
N ARG A 140 4.41 -17.26 5.86
CA ARG A 140 5.32 -16.76 6.91
C ARG A 140 5.93 -17.92 7.69
N ARG A 141 5.11 -18.89 8.10
CA ARG A 141 5.58 -20.09 8.82
C ARG A 141 6.63 -20.86 8.02
N ARG A 142 6.38 -21.11 6.73
CA ARG A 142 7.32 -21.81 5.84
C ARG A 142 8.62 -21.01 5.65
N VAL A 143 8.55 -19.69 5.52
CA VAL A 143 9.74 -18.83 5.43
C VAL A 143 10.57 -18.94 6.70
N VAL A 144 9.95 -18.80 7.88
CA VAL A 144 10.64 -18.91 9.17
C VAL A 144 11.32 -20.26 9.35
N GLN A 145 10.66 -21.35 8.92
CA GLN A 145 11.21 -22.71 9.03
C GLN A 145 12.37 -23.01 8.06
N ASN A 146 12.44 -22.34 6.90
CA ASN A 146 13.39 -22.68 5.84
C ASN A 146 14.49 -21.63 5.61
N ALA A 147 14.51 -20.53 6.37
CA ALA A 147 15.41 -19.41 6.13
C ALA A 147 16.90 -19.76 6.18
N THR A 148 17.30 -20.79 6.94
CA THR A 148 18.69 -21.28 7.02
C THR A 148 19.23 -21.80 5.68
N PHE A 149 18.35 -22.13 4.73
CA PHE A 149 18.75 -22.57 3.39
C PHE A 149 19.04 -21.41 2.42
N CYS A 150 18.73 -20.16 2.79
CA CYS A 150 18.81 -19.00 1.90
C CYS A 150 20.24 -18.42 1.71
N GLY A 151 21.27 -19.07 2.25
CA GLY A 151 22.68 -18.72 2.02
C GLY A 151 23.18 -17.50 2.82
N ASN A 152 24.50 -17.29 2.81
CA ASN A 152 25.20 -16.23 3.55
C ASN A 152 25.03 -14.84 2.88
N ALA A 153 23.80 -14.42 2.60
CA ALA A 153 23.55 -13.06 2.14
C ALA A 153 23.71 -12.11 3.34
N SER A 154 24.78 -11.31 3.33
CA SER A 154 25.02 -10.29 4.36
C SER A 154 24.08 -9.11 4.12
N SER A 155 22.97 -9.05 4.85
CA SER A 155 22.12 -7.85 4.86
C SER A 155 22.83 -6.70 5.59
N PRO A 156 22.68 -5.43 5.15
CA PRO A 156 23.25 -4.29 5.87
C PRO A 156 22.56 -4.14 7.24
N PRO A 157 23.29 -3.73 8.31
CA PRO A 157 22.67 -3.50 9.61
C PRO A 157 21.64 -2.37 9.53
N LEU A 158 20.49 -2.59 10.18
CA LEU A 158 19.47 -1.56 10.35
C LEU A 158 19.49 -1.06 11.80
N VAL A 159 19.13 0.20 11.99
CA VAL A 159 19.10 0.83 13.31
C VAL A 159 17.67 1.28 13.63
N PRO A 160 17.12 0.92 14.80
CA PRO A 160 15.82 1.44 15.24
C PRO A 160 15.84 2.97 15.34
N ASN A 161 14.70 3.59 15.07
CA ASN A 161 14.47 5.03 15.13
C ASN A 161 15.33 5.86 14.14
N GLN A 162 15.89 5.23 13.12
CA GLN A 162 16.67 5.90 12.08
C GLN A 162 15.86 6.10 10.79
N LEU A 163 16.08 7.26 10.16
CA LEU A 163 15.62 7.58 8.81
C LEU A 163 16.61 7.06 7.77
N TYR A 164 16.07 6.41 6.74
CA TYR A 164 16.79 5.93 5.56
C TYR A 164 16.25 6.66 4.34
N VAL A 165 17.16 7.19 3.53
CA VAL A 165 16.85 7.82 2.23
C VAL A 165 17.25 6.86 1.13
N HIS A 166 16.31 6.52 0.27
CA HIS A 166 16.50 5.49 -0.76
C HIS A 166 16.76 6.14 -2.11
N ARG A 167 17.90 5.81 -2.74
CA ARG A 167 18.31 6.42 -4.02
C ARG A 167 17.47 6.00 -5.22
N MET A 168 16.82 4.84 -5.13
CA MET A 168 16.03 4.35 -6.25
C MET A 168 14.78 5.21 -6.45
N VAL A 169 14.57 5.62 -7.69
CA VAL A 169 13.41 6.43 -8.10
C VAL A 169 12.67 5.66 -9.19
N LYS A 170 11.34 5.58 -9.08
CA LYS A 170 10.48 4.97 -10.08
C LYS A 170 9.70 6.05 -10.83
N VAL A 171 9.73 5.98 -12.15
CA VAL A 171 8.88 6.76 -13.05
C VAL A 171 8.01 5.79 -13.84
N PHE A 172 6.71 6.10 -13.95
CA PHE A 172 5.80 5.38 -14.83
C PHE A 172 5.54 6.20 -16.08
N THR A 173 6.03 5.71 -17.23
CA THR A 173 5.67 6.32 -18.52
C THR A 173 4.17 6.12 -18.78
N PRO A 174 3.52 6.95 -19.61
CA PRO A 174 2.08 6.79 -19.88
C PRO A 174 1.72 5.41 -20.44
N THR A 175 2.58 4.84 -21.31
CA THR A 175 2.39 3.50 -21.87
C THR A 175 2.54 2.41 -20.81
N GLU A 176 3.57 2.51 -19.97
CA GLU A 176 3.78 1.55 -18.87
C GLU A 176 2.64 1.63 -17.85
N ALA A 177 2.25 2.82 -17.43
CA ALA A 177 1.15 3.04 -16.48
C ALA A 177 -0.14 2.39 -16.97
N LYS A 178 -0.51 2.63 -18.24
CA LYS A 178 -1.71 2.05 -18.87
C LYS A 178 -1.60 0.54 -19.04
N GLY A 179 -0.44 0.04 -19.46
CA GLY A 179 -0.17 -1.38 -19.61
C GLY A 179 -0.29 -2.14 -18.29
N LEU A 180 0.34 -1.63 -17.23
CA LEU A 180 0.26 -2.19 -15.88
C LEU A 180 -1.16 -2.08 -15.31
N ALA A 181 -1.82 -0.93 -15.46
CA ALA A 181 -3.22 -0.76 -15.08
C ALA A 181 -4.12 -1.79 -15.78
N THR A 182 -3.89 -2.06 -17.06
CA THR A 182 -4.63 -3.09 -17.80
C THR A 182 -4.31 -4.50 -17.29
N LEU A 183 -3.03 -4.80 -17.05
CA LEU A 183 -2.55 -6.10 -16.56
C LEU A 183 -3.19 -6.46 -15.22
N ILE A 184 -3.21 -5.50 -14.28
CA ILE A 184 -3.79 -5.68 -12.96
C ILE A 184 -5.30 -5.42 -12.93
N ARG A 185 -5.90 -5.04 -14.07
CA ARG A 185 -7.33 -4.71 -14.22
C ARG A 185 -7.79 -3.53 -13.35
N ALA A 186 -6.95 -2.50 -13.23
CA ALA A 186 -7.33 -1.19 -12.71
C ALA A 186 -8.20 -0.44 -13.73
N THR A 187 -9.53 -0.51 -13.56
CA THR A 187 -10.51 -0.04 -14.55
C THR A 187 -10.97 1.40 -14.37
N ASN A 188 -10.49 2.12 -13.35
CA ASN A 188 -10.85 3.53 -13.19
C ASN A 188 -10.41 4.35 -14.41
N GLN A 189 -11.35 5.13 -14.94
CA GLN A 189 -11.16 5.91 -16.15
C GLN A 189 -10.01 6.93 -16.02
N HIS A 190 -9.67 7.39 -14.81
CA HIS A 190 -8.55 8.30 -14.56
C HIS A 190 -7.17 7.67 -14.86
N HIS A 191 -7.07 6.36 -15.02
CA HIS A 191 -5.81 5.69 -15.38
C HIS A 191 -5.63 5.57 -16.91
N LEU A 192 -6.71 5.59 -17.68
CA LEU A 192 -6.71 5.10 -19.07
C LEU A 192 -7.39 6.05 -20.08
N ASN A 193 -8.43 6.79 -19.68
CA ASN A 193 -9.37 7.44 -20.59
C ASN A 193 -8.93 8.86 -21.02
N VAL A 194 -8.02 8.91 -21.99
CA VAL A 194 -7.55 10.16 -22.64
C VAL A 194 -8.63 10.94 -23.40
N LYS A 195 -9.80 10.33 -23.68
CA LYS A 195 -10.91 11.06 -24.33
C LYS A 195 -11.71 11.89 -23.33
N LYS A 196 -11.73 11.47 -22.06
CA LYS A 196 -12.50 12.11 -20.99
C LYS A 196 -11.63 13.04 -20.13
N PHE A 197 -10.34 12.73 -20.00
CA PHE A 197 -9.40 13.48 -19.17
C PHE A 197 -8.22 13.97 -20.02
N ASN A 198 -7.71 15.16 -19.70
CA ASN A 198 -6.45 15.63 -20.24
C ASN A 198 -5.31 14.70 -19.81
N THR A 199 -4.21 14.68 -20.56
CA THR A 199 -3.04 13.84 -20.22
C THR A 199 -2.48 14.17 -18.83
N GLU A 200 -2.42 15.46 -18.48
CA GLU A 200 -2.02 15.95 -17.16
C GLU A 200 -3.00 15.56 -16.06
N ASP A 201 -4.23 15.20 -16.45
CA ASP A 201 -5.27 14.74 -15.54
C ASP A 201 -5.30 13.22 -15.35
N LEU A 202 -4.43 12.49 -16.03
CA LEU A 202 -4.29 11.05 -15.83
C LEU A 202 -3.39 10.75 -14.65
N VAL A 203 -3.85 9.81 -13.81
CA VAL A 203 -3.17 9.44 -12.57
C VAL A 203 -2.59 8.05 -12.66
N ALA A 204 -1.43 7.86 -12.06
CA ALA A 204 -0.91 6.53 -11.78
C ALA A 204 -1.85 5.82 -10.80
N ALA A 205 -2.08 4.52 -11.00
CA ALA A 205 -2.93 3.76 -10.09
C ALA A 205 -2.26 3.68 -8.71
N GLY A 206 -2.99 4.03 -7.64
CA GLY A 206 -2.45 4.09 -6.27
C GLY A 206 -1.65 2.84 -5.86
N PRO A 207 -2.14 1.61 -6.11
CA PRO A 207 -1.37 0.40 -5.85
C PRO A 207 -0.04 0.28 -6.62
N LEU A 208 0.08 0.88 -7.81
CA LEU A 208 1.37 0.96 -8.51
C LEU A 208 2.32 1.95 -7.84
N VAL A 209 1.79 3.05 -7.29
CA VAL A 209 2.56 4.02 -6.50
C VAL A 209 3.05 3.39 -5.19
N GLU A 210 2.19 2.62 -4.52
CA GLU A 210 2.56 1.81 -3.35
C GLU A 210 3.64 0.79 -3.71
N ALA A 211 3.49 0.10 -4.85
CA ALA A 211 4.49 -0.84 -5.37
C ALA A 211 5.85 -0.20 -5.61
N ALA A 212 5.86 0.93 -6.29
CA ALA A 212 7.06 1.72 -6.52
C ALA A 212 7.73 2.09 -5.19
N THR A 213 6.94 2.61 -4.25
CA THR A 213 7.43 3.07 -2.94
C THR A 213 8.11 1.95 -2.15
N VAL A 214 7.49 0.77 -2.09
CA VAL A 214 8.07 -0.39 -1.39
C VAL A 214 9.22 -1.02 -2.17
N HIS A 215 9.18 -0.99 -3.51
CA HIS A 215 10.25 -1.55 -4.32
C HIS A 215 11.54 -0.72 -4.24
N ASN A 216 11.43 0.60 -4.16
CA ASN A 216 12.57 1.52 -4.09
C ASN A 216 13.53 1.22 -2.92
N VAL A 217 13.05 0.56 -1.87
CA VAL A 217 13.85 0.30 -0.65
C VAL A 217 14.60 -1.03 -0.67
N ALA A 218 14.35 -1.87 -1.67
CA ALA A 218 14.74 -3.28 -1.69
C ALA A 218 16.24 -3.50 -1.50
N ASP A 219 17.07 -2.76 -2.26
CA ASP A 219 18.52 -2.91 -2.22
C ASP A 219 19.10 -2.41 -0.87
N ASP A 220 18.46 -1.45 -0.21
CA ASP A 220 18.93 -0.86 1.06
C ASP A 220 18.57 -1.72 2.29
N PHE A 221 17.48 -2.48 2.21
CA PHE A 221 17.05 -3.39 3.28
C PHE A 221 17.57 -4.82 3.11
N GLY A 222 18.20 -5.14 1.98
CA GLY A 222 18.72 -6.46 1.68
C GLY A 222 17.62 -7.47 1.33
N ASP A 223 17.92 -8.76 1.52
CA ASP A 223 17.04 -9.85 1.10
C ASP A 223 15.82 -9.98 2.03
N ILE A 224 14.73 -9.33 1.64
CA ILE A 224 13.41 -9.48 2.25
C ILE A 224 12.80 -10.83 1.85
N LEU A 225 12.63 -11.73 2.83
CA LEU A 225 12.10 -13.09 2.64
C LEU A 225 10.58 -13.17 2.73
N TYR A 226 9.98 -12.28 3.52
CA TYR A 226 8.54 -12.17 3.70
C TYR A 226 8.18 -10.74 4.05
N GLN A 227 7.02 -10.28 3.61
CA GLN A 227 6.52 -8.96 3.96
C GLN A 227 4.99 -8.97 4.16
N GLU A 228 4.50 -8.05 4.97
CA GLU A 228 3.09 -7.83 5.29
C GLU A 228 2.82 -6.33 5.37
N VAL A 229 1.83 -5.84 4.62
CA VAL A 229 1.42 -4.44 4.70
C VAL A 229 0.41 -4.32 5.84
N VAL A 230 0.87 -3.74 6.94
CA VAL A 230 0.04 -3.51 8.13
C VAL A 230 -0.96 -2.40 7.86
N LYS A 231 -0.52 -1.33 7.19
CA LYS A 231 -1.36 -0.23 6.79
C LYS A 231 -0.74 0.53 5.63
N SER A 232 -1.48 0.85 4.58
CA SER A 232 -1.05 1.86 3.58
C SER A 232 -2.16 2.87 3.30
N SER A 233 -1.79 4.03 2.78
CA SER A 233 -2.74 4.99 2.23
C SER A 233 -2.14 5.93 1.20
N ASN A 234 -2.92 6.23 0.16
CA ASN A 234 -2.58 7.24 -0.84
C ASN A 234 -2.93 8.63 -0.29
N VAL A 235 -1.90 9.46 -0.09
CA VAL A 235 -1.98 10.76 0.57
C VAL A 235 -2.27 11.85 -0.48
N ASN A 236 -1.39 12.00 -1.47
CA ASN A 236 -1.60 12.94 -2.56
C ASN A 236 -1.70 12.23 -3.90
N ARG A 237 -2.44 12.88 -4.82
CA ARG A 237 -2.54 12.49 -6.22
C ARG A 237 -1.16 12.33 -6.85
N THR A 238 -0.97 11.26 -7.61
CA THR A 238 0.25 11.01 -8.41
C THR A 238 -0.11 10.91 -9.87
N ASN A 239 0.51 11.75 -10.69
CA ASN A 239 0.29 11.76 -12.13
C ASN A 239 1.15 10.70 -12.82
N GLN A 240 0.82 10.41 -14.09
CA GLN A 240 1.76 9.70 -14.94
C GLN A 240 3.03 10.57 -15.09
N GLU A 241 4.20 9.93 -15.20
CA GLU A 241 5.52 10.59 -15.30
C GLU A 241 6.05 11.31 -14.05
N ASP A 242 5.26 11.40 -12.97
CA ASP A 242 5.79 11.82 -11.66
C ASP A 242 6.93 10.87 -11.23
N MET A 243 8.03 11.45 -10.76
CA MET A 243 9.16 10.71 -10.19
C MET A 243 8.83 10.31 -8.76
N ILE A 244 8.81 9.02 -8.44
CA ILE A 244 8.49 8.50 -7.10
C ILE A 244 9.78 8.04 -6.42
N GLY A 245 10.28 8.85 -5.48
CA GLY A 245 11.33 8.49 -4.54
C GLY A 245 10.76 7.93 -3.23
N SER A 246 11.62 7.48 -2.33
CA SER A 246 11.17 6.89 -1.06
C SER A 246 12.09 7.20 0.12
N VAL A 247 11.48 7.36 1.29
CA VAL A 247 12.19 7.46 2.58
C VAL A 247 11.54 6.54 3.60
N SER A 248 12.33 5.92 4.45
CA SER A 248 11.83 4.97 5.45
C SER A 248 12.30 5.32 6.84
N TYR A 249 11.44 5.09 7.83
CA TYR A 249 11.77 5.22 9.23
C TYR A 249 11.58 3.88 9.93
N ILE A 250 12.63 3.35 10.54
CA ILE A 250 12.61 2.06 11.22
C ILE A 250 11.98 2.24 12.61
N HIS A 251 10.83 1.63 12.85
CA HIS A 251 10.18 1.70 14.16
C HIS A 251 10.75 0.68 15.15
N SER A 252 10.99 -0.54 14.68
CA SER A 252 11.51 -1.60 15.54
C SER A 252 12.17 -2.69 14.72
N ILE A 253 13.19 -3.32 15.31
CA ILE A 253 13.83 -4.54 14.82
C ILE A 253 13.71 -5.55 15.94
N GLN A 254 13.15 -6.72 15.65
CA GLN A 254 12.92 -7.78 16.64
C GLN A 254 13.49 -9.08 16.10
N GLN A 255 14.43 -9.67 16.84
CA GLN A 255 14.86 -11.04 16.56
C GLN A 255 13.68 -12.00 16.77
N LEU A 256 13.48 -12.94 15.83
CA LEU A 256 12.40 -13.91 15.97
C LEU A 256 12.78 -14.98 17.00
N ALA A 257 11.90 -15.19 17.97
CA ALA A 257 12.07 -16.26 18.95
C ALA A 257 12.06 -17.65 18.29
N GLU A 258 11.27 -17.84 17.23
CA GLU A 258 11.19 -19.13 16.54
C GLU A 258 12.38 -19.41 15.61
N ASN A 259 13.11 -18.36 15.21
CA ASN A 259 14.32 -18.49 14.38
C ASN A 259 15.27 -17.29 14.64
N PRO A 260 16.31 -17.48 15.48
CA PRO A 260 17.31 -16.47 15.83
C PRO A 260 18.11 -15.86 14.65
N ASP A 261 18.12 -16.52 13.51
CA ASP A 261 18.80 -16.05 12.29
C ASP A 261 17.94 -15.02 11.52
N LEU A 262 16.71 -14.80 11.96
CA LEU A 262 15.79 -13.84 11.37
C LEU A 262 15.52 -12.67 12.30
N GLU A 263 15.30 -11.52 11.68
CA GLU A 263 14.72 -10.35 12.32
C GLU A 263 13.45 -9.90 11.59
N GLU A 264 12.45 -9.49 12.37
CA GLU A 264 11.25 -8.80 11.91
C GLU A 264 11.47 -7.30 12.07
N VAL A 265 11.38 -6.58 10.97
CA VAL A 265 11.52 -5.12 10.93
C VAL A 265 10.15 -4.52 10.72
N THR A 266 9.75 -3.60 11.60
CA THR A 266 8.57 -2.75 11.40
C THR A 266 9.05 -1.38 10.92
N VAL A 267 8.57 -0.97 9.75
CA VAL A 267 9.02 0.25 9.08
C VAL A 267 7.84 1.02 8.53
N ARG A 268 7.95 2.35 8.53
CA ARG A 268 7.08 3.20 7.72
C ARG A 268 7.87 3.80 6.58
N THR A 269 7.40 3.61 5.37
CA THR A 269 7.98 4.16 4.14
C THR A 269 7.02 5.18 3.56
N LEU A 270 7.53 6.36 3.21
CA LEU A 270 6.81 7.40 2.48
C LEU A 270 7.27 7.41 1.03
N GLY A 271 6.32 7.40 0.10
CA GLY A 271 6.57 7.72 -1.29
C GLY A 271 6.52 9.22 -1.48
N ILE A 272 7.53 9.79 -2.15
CA ILE A 272 7.66 11.24 -2.34
C ILE A 272 7.77 11.51 -3.84
N LYS A 273 6.92 12.40 -4.36
CA LYS A 273 6.96 12.77 -5.78
C LYS A 273 7.82 13.99 -6.07
N ASN A 274 8.51 13.96 -7.22
CA ASN A 274 9.19 15.10 -7.85
C ASN A 274 10.12 15.86 -6.88
N LEU A 275 10.85 15.13 -6.06
CA LEU A 275 11.89 15.63 -5.17
C LEU A 275 13.09 14.70 -5.28
N ASP A 276 14.28 15.27 -5.39
CA ASP A 276 15.49 14.51 -5.13
C ASP A 276 15.56 14.23 -3.63
N VAL A 277 15.35 12.96 -3.26
CA VAL A 277 15.26 12.58 -1.86
C VAL A 277 16.59 12.73 -1.12
N GLU A 278 17.73 12.84 -1.83
CA GLU A 278 19.01 13.16 -1.19
C GLU A 278 19.01 14.54 -0.52
N GLU A 279 18.20 15.50 -0.99
CA GLU A 279 18.00 16.80 -0.32
C GLU A 279 17.46 16.66 1.12
N LEU A 280 16.88 15.50 1.45
CA LEU A 280 16.36 15.21 2.80
C LEU A 280 17.46 14.79 3.77
N LEU A 281 18.64 14.37 3.29
CA LEU A 281 19.78 14.01 4.16
C LEU A 281 20.37 15.25 4.84
N GLU A 282 20.25 16.41 4.20
CA GLU A 282 20.80 17.68 4.69
C GLU A 282 19.86 18.40 5.66
N ARG A 283 18.68 17.82 5.96
CA ARG A 283 17.62 18.49 6.72
C ARG A 283 17.02 17.56 7.77
N GLU A 284 16.55 18.13 8.86
CA GLU A 284 15.84 17.38 9.90
C GLU A 284 14.40 17.09 9.46
N VAL A 285 14.17 15.91 8.87
CA VAL A 285 12.81 15.49 8.51
C VAL A 285 11.99 15.24 9.78
N PRO A 286 10.78 15.84 9.93
CA PRO A 286 10.00 15.70 11.15
C PRO A 286 9.59 14.25 11.41
N VAL A 287 10.03 13.69 12.54
CA VAL A 287 9.68 12.31 12.96
C VAL A 287 8.17 12.11 13.07
N ARG A 288 7.40 13.18 13.33
CA ARG A 288 5.93 13.12 13.37
C ARG A 288 5.28 12.69 12.05
N LEU A 289 5.95 12.84 10.91
CA LEU A 289 5.50 12.26 9.62
C LEU A 289 5.47 10.71 9.66
N PHE A 290 6.29 10.12 10.52
CA PHE A 290 6.42 8.68 10.68
C PHE A 290 5.65 8.13 11.88
N SER A 291 5.11 9.00 12.73
CA SER A 291 4.40 8.62 13.96
C SER A 291 2.89 8.49 13.75
N GLY A 292 2.21 7.78 14.66
CA GLY A 292 0.75 7.70 14.71
C GLY A 292 0.11 6.61 13.83
N THR A 293 -0.87 5.89 14.37
CA THR A 293 -1.52 4.75 13.69
C THR A 293 -2.64 5.17 12.73
N ARG A 294 -3.13 6.41 12.84
CA ARG A 294 -4.29 6.94 12.09
C ARG A 294 -4.07 8.34 11.54
N MET A 295 -2.98 8.51 10.79
CA MET A 295 -2.75 9.72 10.00
C MET A 295 -3.70 9.77 8.81
N LYS A 296 -4.38 10.90 8.61
CA LYS A 296 -5.13 11.26 7.41
C LYS A 296 -4.27 12.13 6.51
N THR A 297 -4.70 12.31 5.27
CA THR A 297 -4.04 13.23 4.33
C THR A 297 -3.88 14.64 4.90
N SER A 298 -4.91 15.17 5.58
CA SER A 298 -4.85 16.50 6.21
C SER A 298 -3.69 16.63 7.20
N ASP A 299 -3.39 15.57 7.93
CA ASP A 299 -2.41 15.58 9.01
C ASP A 299 -0.99 15.63 8.42
N TYR A 300 -0.73 14.86 7.34
CA TYR A 300 0.52 14.96 6.58
C TYR A 300 0.73 16.36 6.01
N GLU A 301 -0.31 16.95 5.41
CA GLU A 301 -0.22 18.27 4.79
C GLU A 301 -0.07 19.40 5.82
N GLU A 302 -0.65 19.26 7.01
CA GLU A 302 -0.47 20.19 8.13
C GLU A 302 0.97 20.16 8.63
N ILE A 303 1.52 18.97 8.91
CA ILE A 303 2.92 18.81 9.31
C ILE A 303 3.87 19.40 8.27
N CYS A 304 3.64 19.08 6.99
CA CYS A 304 4.49 19.61 5.92
C CYS A 304 4.36 21.14 5.81
N ARG A 305 3.18 21.71 5.99
CA ARG A 305 2.98 23.17 5.92
C ARG A 305 3.70 23.90 7.06
N GLU A 306 3.72 23.32 8.25
CA GLU A 306 4.28 23.93 9.46
C GLU A 306 5.79 23.71 9.57
N ASP A 307 6.24 22.46 9.49
CA ASP A 307 7.61 22.08 9.88
C ASP A 307 8.52 21.84 8.69
N PHE A 308 7.96 21.35 7.57
CA PHE A 308 8.77 20.92 6.45
C PHE A 308 8.14 21.23 5.09
N PRO A 309 8.05 22.53 4.70
CA PRO A 309 7.33 22.96 3.50
C PRO A 309 7.81 22.34 2.19
N LEU A 310 9.05 21.85 2.16
CA LEU A 310 9.62 21.14 1.01
C LEU A 310 8.79 19.91 0.61
N LEU A 311 8.15 19.24 1.56
CA LEU A 311 7.33 18.03 1.32
C LEU A 311 5.84 18.31 1.11
N TYR A 312 5.41 19.58 1.19
CA TYR A 312 4.00 19.94 1.03
C TYR A 312 3.46 19.48 -0.33
N ARG A 313 2.37 18.69 -0.32
CA ARG A 313 1.76 18.01 -1.48
C ARG A 313 2.67 17.01 -2.22
N ARG A 314 3.84 16.68 -1.68
CA ARG A 314 4.80 15.75 -2.30
C ARG A 314 4.73 14.34 -1.74
N ILE A 315 4.20 14.14 -0.53
CA ILE A 315 4.00 12.79 0.02
C ILE A 315 2.83 12.13 -0.73
N VAL A 316 3.10 11.13 -1.56
CA VAL A 316 2.06 10.49 -2.39
C VAL A 316 1.44 9.28 -1.75
N THR A 317 2.21 8.53 -0.97
CA THR A 317 1.72 7.35 -0.26
C THR A 317 2.51 7.14 1.02
N GLN A 318 1.89 6.49 1.98
CA GLN A 318 2.54 6.00 3.18
C GLN A 318 2.25 4.51 3.32
N VAL A 319 3.27 3.75 3.70
CA VAL A 319 3.18 2.31 3.89
C VAL A 319 3.83 1.97 5.22
N LEU A 320 3.02 1.55 6.19
CA LEU A 320 3.46 0.85 7.39
C LEU A 320 3.42 -0.65 7.11
N TRP A 321 4.58 -1.29 7.22
CA TRP A 321 4.74 -2.68 6.86
C TRP A 321 5.77 -3.37 7.74
N LYS A 322 5.64 -4.69 7.77
CA LYS A 322 6.53 -5.59 8.47
C LYS A 322 7.22 -6.48 7.46
N PHE A 323 8.49 -6.74 7.63
CA PHE A 323 9.20 -7.70 6.81
C PHE A 323 10.17 -8.56 7.60
N LEU A 324 10.41 -9.77 7.10
CA LEU A 324 11.41 -10.71 7.61
C LEU A 324 12.61 -10.68 6.69
N ARG A 325 13.81 -10.63 7.28
CA ARG A 325 15.07 -10.80 6.57
C ARG A 325 16.09 -11.55 7.43
N LEU A 326 17.18 -11.98 6.81
CA LEU A 326 18.31 -12.57 7.53
C LEU A 326 18.97 -11.51 8.42
N ARG A 327 19.22 -11.90 9.68
CA ARG A 327 19.91 -11.06 10.65
C ARG A 327 21.38 -10.90 10.26
N PRO A 328 21.93 -9.68 10.22
CA PRO A 328 23.36 -9.47 9.94
C PRO A 328 24.24 -10.15 10.98
N LEU A 329 25.28 -10.88 10.54
CA LEU A 329 26.21 -11.63 11.40
C LEU A 329 26.97 -10.74 12.40
N SER A 330 27.09 -9.43 12.14
CA SER A 330 27.74 -8.45 13.01
C SER A 330 26.89 -7.98 14.20
N SER A 331 25.66 -8.47 14.35
CA SER A 331 24.74 -8.08 15.44
C SER A 331 24.79 -9.01 16.67
N SER A 332 25.95 -9.60 16.97
CA SER A 332 26.15 -10.46 18.15
C SER A 332 26.08 -9.71 19.49
N ASP A 333 25.90 -8.40 19.49
CA ASP A 333 25.67 -7.62 20.71
C ASP A 333 24.17 -7.59 21.02
N GLU A 334 23.80 -8.24 22.12
CA GLU A 334 22.44 -8.37 22.64
C GLU A 334 21.71 -7.01 22.68
N VAL A 335 20.58 -6.88 21.97
CA VAL A 335 19.64 -5.78 22.18
C VAL A 335 18.87 -6.09 23.47
N PRO A 336 18.95 -5.25 24.52
CA PRO A 336 18.18 -5.48 25.75
C PRO A 336 16.68 -5.52 25.45
N ALA A 337 15.98 -6.45 26.10
CA ALA A 337 14.56 -6.76 25.87
C ALA A 337 13.55 -5.64 26.24
N GLU A 338 14.01 -4.40 26.42
CA GLU A 338 13.20 -3.30 26.94
C GLU A 338 13.42 -2.04 26.11
N ILE A 339 12.69 -1.91 25.00
CA ILE A 339 11.98 -0.70 24.54
C ILE A 339 10.98 -1.20 23.49
N GLN A 340 9.81 -1.64 23.96
CA GLN A 340 8.61 -1.64 23.11
C GLN A 340 7.90 -0.31 23.35
N PRO A 341 7.84 0.62 22.39
CA PRO A 341 6.86 1.68 22.49
C PRO A 341 5.48 1.02 22.44
N LYS A 342 4.70 1.17 23.51
CA LYS A 342 3.27 0.86 23.50
C LYS A 342 2.63 1.80 22.49
N PHE A 343 2.24 1.27 21.33
CA PHE A 343 1.37 1.96 20.40
C PHE A 343 -0.03 2.01 21.01
N SER A 344 -0.38 3.16 21.59
CA SER A 344 -1.76 3.54 21.94
C SER A 344 -2.46 4.19 20.75
#